data_AF-A0A4Q5TFC7-F1
#
_entry.id   AF-A0A4Q5TFC7-F1
#
_cell.length_a   1.000
_cell.length_b   1.000
_cell.length_c   1.000
_cell.angle_alpha   90.00
_cell.angle_beta   90.00
_cell.angle_gamma   90.00
#
_symmetry.space_group_name_H-M   'P 1'
#
loop_
_entity.id
_entity.type
_entity.pdbx_description
1 polymer ?
#
loop_
_entity_poly.entity_id
_entity_poly.type
_entity_poly.pdbx_seq_one_letter_code
_entity_poly.pdbx_strand_id
1 'polypeptide(L)'
;MASAAGKIECAPPGAEAFGFVCTVDITPSQDGLFLTLRHPDGGFRRLLVTRDGRGVTAADGAEQTMVSAIAADMIEVAIGGARYRLPATVRQPKTAR
;
A
#
# COMPACT_ATOMS: atom_id res chain seq x y z
N MET A 1 -11.28 -13.52 -7.75
CA MET A 1 -12.04 -12.72 -6.78
C MET A 1 -11.45 -11.32 -6.86
N ALA A 2 -12.25 -10.35 -7.30
CA ALA A 2 -11.79 -8.99 -7.53
C ALA A 2 -11.61 -8.30 -6.17
N SER A 3 -10.38 -7.99 -5.81
CA SER A 3 -10.08 -7.18 -4.64
C SER A 3 -10.72 -5.81 -4.79
N ALA A 4 -11.06 -5.18 -3.66
CA ALA A 4 -11.54 -3.82 -3.64
C ALA A 4 -10.43 -2.89 -4.16
N ALA A 5 -10.46 -2.58 -5.46
CA ALA A 5 -9.55 -1.65 -6.10
C ALA A 5 -9.89 -0.23 -5.62
N GLY A 6 -9.12 0.29 -4.68
CA GLY A 6 -9.21 1.68 -4.22
C GLY A 6 -8.24 2.55 -5.01
N LYS A 7 -8.63 3.78 -5.37
CA LYS A 7 -7.63 4.78 -5.76
C LYS A 7 -6.96 5.32 -4.50
N ILE A 8 -5.67 5.62 -4.59
CA ILE A 8 -4.87 6.13 -3.48
C ILE A 8 -3.97 7.28 -3.94
N GLU A 9 -3.56 8.10 -2.99
CA GLU A 9 -2.50 9.08 -3.22
C GLU A 9 -1.14 8.37 -3.27
N CYS A 10 -0.39 8.62 -4.34
CA CYS A 10 0.97 8.11 -4.51
C CYS A 10 1.84 9.13 -5.22
N ALA A 11 3.14 9.00 -5.02
CA ALA A 11 4.18 9.66 -5.79
C ALA A 11 5.10 8.56 -6.34
N PRO A 12 4.98 8.20 -7.63
CA PRO A 12 5.91 7.30 -8.30
C PRO A 12 7.37 7.83 -8.23
N PRO A 13 8.38 7.00 -8.54
CA PRO A 13 9.77 7.47 -8.58
C PRO A 13 9.91 8.65 -9.54
N GLY A 14 10.48 9.76 -9.05
CA GLY A 14 10.62 11.00 -9.81
C GLY A 14 9.40 11.93 -9.79
N ALA A 15 8.29 11.55 -9.14
CA ALA A 15 7.18 12.45 -8.91
C ALA A 15 7.47 13.41 -7.75
N GLU A 16 7.34 14.72 -8.02
CA GLU A 16 7.56 15.78 -7.03
C GLU A 16 6.41 15.86 -6.01
N ALA A 17 5.19 15.52 -6.43
CA ALA A 17 3.99 15.61 -5.62
C ALA A 17 3.20 14.30 -5.56
N PHE A 18 2.41 14.13 -4.50
CA PHE A 18 1.43 13.07 -4.40
C PHE A 18 0.22 13.38 -5.29
N GLY A 19 -0.26 12.37 -6.00
CA GLY A 19 -1.48 12.45 -6.79
C GLY A 19 -2.36 11.23 -6.57
N PHE A 20 -3.67 11.42 -6.67
CA PHE A 20 -4.67 10.34 -6.56
C PHE A 20 -4.78 9.53 -7.86
N VAL A 21 -3.63 8.99 -8.30
CA VAL A 21 -3.43 8.37 -9.62
C VAL A 21 -3.11 6.89 -9.55
N CYS A 22 -2.66 6.38 -8.39
CA CYS A 22 -2.40 4.96 -8.23
C CYS A 22 -3.67 4.21 -7.80
N THR A 23 -3.69 2.93 -8.13
CA THR A 23 -4.71 2.00 -7.60
C THR A 23 -4.05 1.01 -6.65
N VAL A 24 -4.78 0.65 -5.59
CA VAL A 24 -4.39 -0.39 -4.63
C VAL A 24 -5.40 -1.51 -4.69
N ASP A 25 -4.88 -2.73 -4.76
CA ASP A 25 -5.64 -3.96 -4.72
C ASP A 25 -5.21 -4.74 -3.46
N ILE A 26 -6.18 -5.07 -2.62
CA ILE A 26 -5.95 -5.70 -1.30
C ILE A 26 -6.39 -7.15 -1.35
N THR A 27 -5.44 -8.07 -1.24
CA THR A 27 -5.68 -9.50 -1.21
C THR A 27 -5.32 -10.08 0.16
N PRO A 28 -6.28 -10.63 0.93
CA PRO A 28 -5.99 -11.30 2.19
C PRO A 28 -5.25 -12.63 1.96
N SER A 29 -4.27 -12.92 2.82
CA SER A 29 -3.47 -14.16 2.84
C SER A 29 -3.36 -14.71 4.27
N GLN A 30 -2.82 -15.93 4.39
CA GLN A 30 -2.41 -16.54 5.65
C GLN A 30 -1.32 -15.71 6.35
N ASP A 31 -0.38 -15.13 5.58
CA ASP A 31 0.75 -14.35 6.12
C ASP A 31 0.40 -12.89 6.48
N GLY A 32 -0.71 -12.36 5.95
CA GLY A 32 -0.96 -10.92 5.98
C GLY A 32 -1.99 -10.45 4.97
N LEU A 33 -1.92 -9.16 4.65
CA LEU A 33 -2.62 -8.54 3.53
C LEU A 33 -1.60 -8.20 2.44
N PHE A 34 -1.77 -8.76 1.25
CA PHE A 34 -1.02 -8.35 0.08
C PHE A 34 -1.65 -7.11 -0.53
N LEU A 35 -0.86 -6.05 -0.65
CA LEU A 35 -1.24 -4.82 -1.34
C LEU A 35 -0.54 -4.79 -2.68
N THR A 36 -1.30 -4.84 -3.76
CA THR A 36 -0.78 -4.61 -5.12
C THR A 36 -1.08 -3.18 -5.52
N LEU A 37 -0.05 -2.35 -5.53
CA LEU A 37 -0.08 -0.94 -5.92
C LEU A 37 0.23 -0.86 -7.41
N ARG A 38 -0.65 -0.28 -8.22
CA ARG A 38 -0.45 -0.09 -9.66
C ARG A 38 -0.30 1.38 -9.98
N HIS A 39 0.76 1.69 -10.71
CA HIS A 39 1.07 3.00 -11.21
C HIS A 39 0.37 3.26 -12.55
N PRO A 40 0.10 4.53 -12.89
CA PRO A 40 -0.49 4.89 -14.17
C PRO A 40 0.44 4.62 -15.37
N ASP A 41 1.74 4.48 -15.15
CA ASP A 41 2.74 4.14 -16.17
C ASP A 41 2.76 2.64 -16.53
N GLY A 42 1.97 1.80 -15.84
CA GLY A 42 1.92 0.35 -16.01
C GLY A 42 2.83 -0.43 -15.04
N GLY A 43 3.64 0.25 -14.23
CA GLY A 43 4.41 -0.32 -13.14
C GLY A 43 3.49 -0.81 -12.01
N PHE A 44 3.97 -1.79 -11.24
CA PHE A 44 3.28 -2.20 -10.03
C PHE A 44 4.26 -2.63 -8.93
N ARG A 45 3.81 -2.50 -7.69
CA ARG A 45 4.56 -2.88 -6.50
C ARG A 45 3.70 -3.73 -5.58
N ARG A 46 4.28 -4.79 -5.02
CA ARG A 46 3.60 -5.66 -4.05
C ARG A 46 4.17 -5.46 -2.66
N LEU A 47 3.30 -5.17 -1.71
CA LEU A 47 3.63 -5.05 -0.29
C LEU A 47 2.90 -6.13 0.49
N LEU A 48 3.53 -6.65 1.53
CA LEU A 48 2.90 -7.53 2.50
C LEU A 48 2.76 -6.77 3.83
N VAL A 49 1.53 -6.57 4.26
CA VAL A 49 1.22 -6.08 5.60
C VAL A 49 1.03 -7.28 6.50
N THR A 50 1.95 -7.53 7.42
CA THR A 50 1.87 -8.65 8.34
C THR A 50 0.78 -8.41 9.39
N ARG A 51 0.10 -9.47 9.82
CA ARG A 51 -1.03 -9.37 10.79
C ARG A 51 -0.59 -9.01 12.20
N ASP A 52 0.71 -9.08 12.48
CA ASP A 52 1.28 -8.76 13.79
C ASP A 52 1.31 -7.26 14.08
N GLY A 53 0.95 -6.41 13.11
CA GLY A 53 0.93 -4.96 13.27
C GLY A 53 2.34 -4.35 13.41
N ARG A 54 3.39 -5.12 13.09
CA ARG A 54 4.79 -4.73 13.32
C ARG A 54 5.55 -4.34 12.06
N GLY A 55 4.98 -4.50 10.86
CA GLY A 55 5.67 -4.04 9.66
C GLY A 55 4.83 -4.13 8.38
N VAL A 56 4.88 -3.07 7.58
CA VAL A 56 4.68 -3.22 6.13
C VAL A 56 6.04 -3.59 5.58
N THR A 57 6.17 -4.80 5.05
CA THR A 57 7.40 -5.31 4.45
C THR A 57 7.17 -5.54 2.97
N ALA A 58 8.16 -5.30 2.12
CA ALA A 58 8.09 -5.70 0.72
C ALA A 58 7.87 -7.22 0.64
N ALA A 59 6.86 -7.67 -0.11
CA ALA A 59 6.53 -9.10 -0.23
C ALA A 59 7.72 -9.95 -0.70
N ASP A 60 8.66 -9.34 -1.42
CA ASP A 60 9.82 -10.00 -2.01
C ASP A 60 11.08 -9.90 -1.11
N GLY A 61 11.00 -9.22 0.05
CA GLY A 61 12.11 -9.05 1.01
C GLY A 61 13.35 -8.28 0.50
N ALA A 62 13.39 -7.93 -0.78
CA ALA A 62 14.56 -7.39 -1.46
C ALA A 62 14.73 -5.87 -1.33
N GLU A 63 13.68 -5.14 -0.92
CA GLU A 63 13.70 -3.68 -0.86
C GLU A 63 13.25 -3.19 0.52
N GLN A 64 14.09 -2.36 1.15
CA GLN A 64 13.76 -1.74 2.43
C GLN A 64 12.56 -0.82 2.24
N THR A 65 11.53 -1.08 3.02
CA THR A 65 10.29 -0.30 3.06
C THR A 65 10.36 0.61 4.27
N MET A 66 10.29 1.92 4.05
CA MET A 66 10.18 2.89 5.13
C MET A 66 8.71 3.20 5.35
N VAL A 67 8.20 2.88 6.54
CA VAL A 67 6.82 3.18 6.94
C VAL A 67 6.86 4.32 7.93
N SER A 68 6.15 5.41 7.62
CA SER A 68 6.00 6.56 8.49
C SER A 68 4.52 6.80 8.78
N ALA A 69 4.12 6.88 10.04
CA ALA A 69 2.78 7.31 10.38
C ALA A 69 2.66 8.83 10.13
N ILE A 70 1.76 9.22 9.23
CA ILE A 70 1.54 10.64 8.88
C ILE A 70 0.25 11.19 9.50
N ALA A 71 -0.70 10.32 9.86
CA ALA A 71 -1.90 10.66 10.62
C ALA A 71 -2.38 9.47 11.45
N ALA A 72 -3.42 9.68 12.28
CA ALA A 72 -4.01 8.65 13.13
C ALA A 72 -4.56 7.44 12.33
N ASP A 73 -4.98 7.68 11.09
CA ASP A 73 -5.57 6.71 10.19
C ASP A 73 -4.81 6.58 8.86
N MET A 74 -3.61 7.18 8.73
CA MET A 74 -2.83 7.19 7.49
C MET A 74 -1.34 6.93 7.75
N ILE A 75 -0.76 6.07 6.93
CA ILE A 75 0.67 5.80 6.84
C ILE A 75 1.19 6.19 5.47
N GLU A 76 2.42 6.67 5.43
CA GLU A 76 3.22 6.81 4.23
C GLU A 76 4.20 5.63 4.15
N VAL A 77 4.23 4.97 3.00
CA VAL A 77 5.17 3.88 2.70
C VAL A 77 6.07 4.33 1.57
N ALA A 78 7.37 4.40 1.83
CA ALA A 78 8.39 4.66 0.83
C ALA A 78 9.16 3.38 0.48
N ILE A 79 9.25 3.06 -0.81
CA ILE A 79 9.94 1.87 -1.34
C ILE A 79 10.44 2.17 -2.76
N GLY A 80 11.71 1.87 -3.03
CA GLY A 80 12.27 2.00 -4.38
C GLY A 80 12.18 3.41 -4.98
N GLY A 81 12.21 4.44 -4.14
CA GLY A 81 12.03 5.84 -4.55
C GLY A 81 10.57 6.26 -4.81
N ALA A 82 9.60 5.34 -4.71
CA ALA A 82 8.17 5.65 -4.73
C ALA A 82 7.65 5.88 -3.31
N ARG A 83 6.64 6.73 -3.17
CA ARG A 83 5.92 7.00 -1.90
C ARG A 83 4.43 6.73 -2.08
N TYR A 84 3.81 6.09 -1.11
CA TYR A 84 2.38 5.74 -1.13
C TYR A 84 1.72 6.15 0.17
N ARG A 85 0.53 6.72 0.10
CA ARG A 85 -0.28 6.98 1.29
C ARG A 85 -1.38 5.94 1.38
N LEU A 86 -1.36 5.18 2.46
CA LEU A 86 -2.27 4.09 2.72
C LEU A 86 -2.98 4.34 4.06
N PRO A 87 -4.25 3.96 4.20
CA PRO A 87 -4.89 4.02 5.50
C PRO A 87 -4.21 3.04 6.47
N ALA A 88 -3.83 3.53 7.66
CA ALA A 88 -3.14 2.80 8.72
C ALA A 88 -3.95 1.56 9.16
N THR A 89 -5.27 1.70 9.17
CA THR A 89 -6.16 0.56 9.14
C THR A 89 -6.44 0.18 7.69
N VAL A 90 -5.71 -0.80 7.17
CA VAL A 90 -6.25 -1.67 6.12
C VAL A 90 -7.32 -2.56 6.77
N ARG A 91 -8.35 -1.91 7.36
CA ARG A 91 -9.55 -2.59 7.77
C ARG A 91 -10.11 -3.18 6.50
N GLN A 92 -10.29 -4.50 6.49
CA GLN A 92 -11.22 -5.15 5.56
C GLN A 92 -12.44 -4.23 5.40
N PRO A 93 -12.93 -3.99 4.17
CA PRO A 93 -14.16 -3.22 4.02
C PRO A 93 -15.15 -3.83 4.99
N LYS A 94 -15.51 -3.07 6.02
CA LYS A 94 -16.45 -3.51 7.03
C LYS A 94 -17.71 -3.75 6.23
N THR A 95 -18.06 -5.01 5.99
CA THR A 95 -19.35 -5.37 5.44
C THR A 95 -20.37 -4.66 6.32
N ALA A 96 -20.96 -3.59 5.80
CA ALA A 96 -22.06 -2.92 6.46
C ALA A 96 -23.17 -3.97 6.52
N ARG A 97 -23.48 -4.38 7.75
CA ARG A 97 -24.47 -5.40 8.08
C ARG A 97 -25.88 -4.86 7.89
#